data_AF-A0A7X0Z620-F1
#
_entry.id   AF-A0A7X0Z620-F1
#
_cell.length_a   1.000
_cell.length_b   1.000
_cell.length_c   1.000
_cell.angle_alpha   90.00
_cell.angle_beta   90.00
_cell.angle_gamma   90.00
#
_symmetry.space_group_name_H-M   'P 1'
#
loop_
_entity.id
_entity.type
_entity.pdbx_description
1 polymer ?
#
loop_
_entity_poly.entity_id
_entity_poly.type
_entity_poly.pdbx_seq_one_letter_code
_entity_poly.pdbx_strand_id
1 'polypeptide(L)'
;MSIEQFELLGFELLTPRFYSINGKENVSVDGYDHHQINQLFKTLNSIPKNDIKVKLGNCTITLDSYNENEKGIFSRGSFKVFRSGKSQGIIDGETIEEVGRKKRTQGLDNVIQFIIHKTTGLLLIERDFEKIINIKLINSFVYRNKKYVKKWVKNYNKLNLTSIAEKTFIEIKLRTFLNVCPLPNVEFIDELDNFLRIKKFKIIIESPVEENSMKNTLVTLSKLVKNEENKPENMGQTHYAVEYIMDERGKGLDSKKAKRFLKNIYSSNMYDNIQVEGQSLDKKQKYLTPDSVTKRFYIESEVDIDGNPVDDTIFYELMEEKATEYGRENFFVEKEKCNKFPIKINYPEG
;
A
#
# COMPACT_ATOMS: atom_id res chain seq x y z
N MET A 1 -10.87 -32.98 4.66
CA MET A 1 -9.99 -32.04 3.94
C MET A 1 -10.76 -31.53 2.75
N SER A 2 -10.96 -30.22 2.69
CA SER A 2 -11.61 -29.53 1.57
C SER A 2 -10.55 -28.71 0.85
N ILE A 3 -10.74 -28.50 -0.45
CA ILE A 3 -9.96 -27.54 -1.23
C ILE A 3 -10.72 -26.23 -1.21
N GLU A 4 -10.07 -25.14 -0.82
CA GLU A 4 -10.62 -23.80 -0.88
C GLU A 4 -9.82 -22.89 -1.79
N GLN A 5 -10.52 -21.94 -2.40
CA GLN A 5 -9.91 -20.91 -3.23
C GLN A 5 -9.60 -19.68 -2.38
N PHE A 6 -8.32 -19.33 -2.32
CA PHE A 6 -7.83 -18.13 -1.66
C PHE A 6 -7.65 -17.00 -2.68
N GLU A 7 -8.12 -15.80 -2.32
CA GLU A 7 -7.87 -14.58 -3.08
C GLU A 7 -6.61 -13.90 -2.55
N LEU A 8 -5.69 -13.50 -3.42
CA LEU A 8 -4.51 -12.70 -3.06
C LEU A 8 -4.63 -11.29 -3.65
N LEU A 9 -4.24 -10.28 -2.89
CA LEU A 9 -4.11 -8.90 -3.35
C LEU A 9 -2.67 -8.62 -3.75
N GLY A 10 -2.48 -8.05 -4.95
CA GLY A 10 -1.18 -7.62 -5.43
C GLY A 10 -0.89 -6.16 -5.09
N PHE A 11 0.28 -5.88 -4.53
CA PHE A 11 0.78 -4.54 -4.26
C PHE A 11 2.19 -4.39 -4.82
N GLU A 12 2.60 -3.15 -5.06
CA GLU A 12 3.96 -2.79 -5.37
C GLU A 12 4.57 -2.02 -4.19
N LEU A 13 5.74 -2.49 -3.73
CA LEU A 13 6.55 -1.81 -2.74
C LEU A 13 7.54 -0.89 -3.45
N LEU A 14 7.55 0.37 -3.04
CA LEU A 14 8.50 1.37 -3.51
C LEU A 14 9.32 1.89 -2.33
N THR A 15 10.61 2.07 -2.54
CA THR A 15 11.56 2.62 -1.57
C THR A 15 12.21 3.89 -2.14
N PRO A 16 11.52 5.03 -2.07
CA PRO A 16 12.03 6.27 -2.66
C PRO A 16 13.40 6.67 -2.11
N ARG A 17 14.28 7.11 -3.00
CA ARG A 17 15.61 7.61 -2.64
C ARG A 17 15.88 8.98 -3.23
N PHE A 18 16.50 9.84 -2.43
CA PHE A 18 16.91 11.18 -2.83
C PHE A 18 18.39 11.12 -3.13
N TYR A 19 18.80 11.68 -4.26
CA TYR A 19 20.20 11.67 -4.63
C TYR A 19 20.57 12.94 -5.36
N SER A 20 21.85 13.29 -5.30
CA SER A 20 22.42 14.37 -6.09
C SER A 20 23.58 13.84 -6.91
N ILE A 21 23.72 14.34 -8.13
CA ILE A 21 24.88 14.07 -9.00
C ILE A 21 25.36 15.42 -9.49
N ASN A 22 26.62 15.76 -9.23
CA ASN A 22 27.21 17.05 -9.59
C ASN A 22 26.38 18.25 -9.07
N GLY A 23 25.73 18.10 -7.90
CA GLY A 23 24.90 19.15 -7.30
C GLY A 23 23.47 19.26 -7.85
N LYS A 24 23.07 18.41 -8.81
CA LYS A 24 21.68 18.34 -9.27
C LYS A 24 20.90 17.31 -8.46
N GLU A 25 19.96 17.78 -7.66
CA GLU A 25 19.06 16.93 -6.87
C GLU A 25 18.05 16.21 -7.77
N ASN A 26 17.82 14.93 -7.47
CA ASN A 26 16.87 14.05 -8.13
C ASN A 26 16.22 13.14 -7.08
N VAL A 27 15.09 12.54 -7.46
CA VAL A 27 14.39 11.55 -6.64
C VAL A 27 14.06 10.35 -7.51
N SER A 28 14.43 9.16 -7.04
CA SER A 28 13.90 7.90 -7.58
C SER A 28 12.66 7.57 -6.76
N VAL A 29 11.49 7.86 -7.32
CA VAL A 29 10.20 7.58 -6.67
C VAL A 29 9.73 6.14 -6.93
N ASP A 30 10.15 5.55 -8.05
CA ASP A 30 9.68 4.24 -8.54
C ASP A 30 10.68 3.11 -8.21
N GLY A 31 11.76 3.44 -7.49
CA GLY A 31 12.82 2.51 -7.16
C GLY A 31 12.38 1.52 -6.07
N TYR A 32 12.94 0.32 -6.13
CA TYR A 32 12.79 -0.71 -5.10
C TYR A 32 14.15 -1.21 -4.64
N ASP A 33 14.32 -1.29 -3.32
CA ASP A 33 15.47 -1.87 -2.65
C ASP A 33 15.00 -2.82 -1.54
N HIS A 34 15.24 -4.11 -1.77
CA HIS A 34 14.86 -5.13 -0.81
C HIS A 34 15.66 -5.05 0.50
N HIS A 35 16.89 -4.51 0.53
CA HIS A 35 17.63 -4.38 1.78
C HIS A 35 16.90 -3.47 2.78
N GLN A 36 16.33 -2.38 2.30
CA GLN A 36 15.54 -1.46 3.10
C GLN A 36 14.26 -2.11 3.65
N ILE A 37 13.58 -2.93 2.84
CA ILE A 37 12.41 -3.72 3.27
C ILE A 37 12.81 -4.74 4.33
N ASN A 38 13.82 -5.54 4.02
CA ASN A 38 14.32 -6.60 4.88
C ASN A 38 14.75 -6.04 6.24
N GLN A 39 15.45 -4.90 6.27
CA GLN A 39 15.81 -4.25 7.52
C GLN A 39 14.59 -3.87 8.35
N LEU A 40 13.54 -3.31 7.74
CA LEU A 40 12.31 -2.97 8.45
C LEU A 40 11.68 -4.23 9.04
N PHE A 41 11.38 -5.24 8.22
CA PHE A 41 10.65 -6.41 8.68
C PHE A 41 11.47 -7.26 9.68
N LYS A 42 12.79 -7.43 9.49
CA LYS A 42 13.66 -8.07 10.51
C LYS A 42 13.66 -7.31 11.83
N THR A 43 13.74 -5.98 11.78
CA THR A 43 13.69 -5.14 12.99
C THR A 43 12.33 -5.28 13.70
N LEU A 44 11.23 -5.33 12.95
CA LEU A 44 9.90 -5.51 13.55
C LEU A 44 9.70 -6.92 14.11
N ASN A 45 10.26 -7.93 13.45
CA ASN A 45 10.15 -9.33 13.88
C ASN A 45 10.85 -9.61 15.22
N SER A 46 11.80 -8.77 15.64
CA SER A 46 12.48 -8.86 16.94
C SER A 46 11.84 -8.03 18.06
N ILE A 47 10.81 -7.24 17.75
CA ILE A 47 10.11 -6.38 18.72
C ILE A 47 8.82 -7.07 19.17
N PRO A 48 8.42 -6.96 20.45
CA PRO A 48 7.14 -7.51 20.91
C PRO A 48 5.96 -7.04 20.04
N LYS A 49 5.10 -7.98 19.64
CA LYS A 49 3.91 -7.72 18.79
C LYS A 49 3.04 -6.56 19.32
N ASN A 50 2.96 -6.42 20.65
CA ASN A 50 2.22 -5.34 21.30
C ASN A 50 2.76 -3.93 21.04
N ASP A 51 4.05 -3.78 20.74
CA ASP A 51 4.72 -2.48 20.56
C ASP A 51 4.74 -2.04 19.10
N ILE A 52 4.55 -2.99 18.18
CA ILE A 52 4.46 -2.75 16.73
C ILE A 52 3.02 -2.81 16.20
N LYS A 53 2.04 -3.19 17.03
CA LYS A 53 0.64 -3.22 16.61
C LYS A 53 0.14 -1.84 16.21
N VAL A 54 -0.66 -1.82 15.15
CA VAL A 54 -1.30 -0.62 14.64
C VAL A 54 -2.80 -0.81 14.59
N LYS A 55 -3.52 0.18 15.10
CA LYS A 55 -4.98 0.25 15.04
C LYS A 55 -5.41 1.41 14.14
N LEU A 56 -6.26 1.10 13.16
CA LEU A 56 -6.90 2.06 12.26
C LEU A 56 -8.41 1.81 12.31
N GLY A 57 -9.15 2.75 12.90
CA GLY A 57 -10.58 2.54 13.20
C GLY A 57 -10.76 1.33 14.13
N ASN A 58 -11.51 0.33 13.66
CA ASN A 58 -11.77 -0.90 14.41
C ASN A 58 -10.90 -2.10 13.98
N CYS A 59 -10.05 -1.92 12.97
CA CYS A 59 -9.11 -2.92 12.47
C CYS A 59 -7.75 -2.78 13.16
N THR A 60 -7.14 -3.91 13.50
CA THR A 60 -5.78 -3.99 14.07
C THR A 60 -4.92 -4.88 13.20
N ILE A 61 -3.64 -4.53 13.07
CA ILE A 61 -2.60 -5.28 12.36
C ILE A 61 -1.32 -5.32 13.20
N THR A 62 -0.61 -6.43 13.19
CA THR A 62 0.77 -6.57 13.66
C THR A 62 1.51 -7.56 12.77
N LEU A 63 2.84 -7.42 12.65
CA LEU A 63 3.65 -8.47 12.05
C LEU A 63 3.62 -9.68 12.99
N ASP A 64 3.37 -10.86 12.44
CA ASP A 64 3.32 -12.11 13.16
C ASP A 64 4.61 -12.91 12.98
N SER A 65 5.09 -13.02 11.73
CA SER A 65 6.38 -13.59 11.37
C SER A 65 6.96 -12.95 10.10
N TYR A 66 8.29 -13.02 9.94
CA TYR A 66 8.98 -12.67 8.70
C TYR A 66 10.24 -13.51 8.51
N ASN A 67 10.43 -14.04 7.30
CA ASN A 67 11.59 -14.78 6.87
C ASN A 67 12.06 -14.24 5.51
N GLU A 68 13.28 -13.72 5.47
CA GLU A 68 13.87 -13.22 4.23
C GLU A 68 14.07 -14.33 3.18
N ASN A 69 14.28 -15.58 3.61
CA ASN A 69 14.72 -16.72 2.80
C ASN A 69 15.95 -16.36 1.96
N GLU A 70 17.14 -16.28 2.57
CA GLU A 70 18.37 -15.74 1.95
C GLU A 70 18.69 -16.30 0.56
N LYS A 71 18.38 -17.58 0.30
CA LYS A 71 18.66 -18.25 -0.98
C LYS A 71 17.55 -18.10 -2.03
N GLY A 72 16.34 -17.70 -1.62
CA GLY A 72 15.19 -17.53 -2.50
C GLY A 72 15.09 -16.13 -3.10
N ILE A 73 14.32 -15.99 -4.18
CA ILE A 73 13.95 -14.70 -4.79
C ILE A 73 12.74 -14.05 -4.11
N PHE A 74 12.19 -14.71 -3.09
CA PHE A 74 11.04 -14.27 -2.31
C PHE A 74 11.39 -14.19 -0.83
N SER A 75 10.80 -13.24 -0.13
CA SER A 75 10.65 -13.28 1.33
C SER A 75 9.23 -13.64 1.69
N ARG A 76 9.05 -14.31 2.82
CA ARG A 76 7.78 -14.82 3.33
C ARG A 76 7.47 -14.18 4.68
N GLY A 77 6.20 -14.06 5.02
CA GLY A 77 5.81 -13.63 6.34
C GLY A 77 4.31 -13.64 6.54
N SER A 78 3.89 -13.35 7.76
CA SER A 78 2.50 -13.33 8.13
C SER A 78 2.16 -12.08 8.94
N PHE A 79 0.95 -11.56 8.74
CA PHE A 79 0.36 -10.55 9.60
C PHE A 79 -0.70 -11.19 10.50
N LYS A 80 -0.74 -10.77 11.75
CA LYS A 80 -1.88 -11.02 12.63
C LYS A 80 -2.81 -9.83 12.59
N VAL A 81 -4.05 -10.05 12.20
CA VAL A 81 -5.08 -9.00 12.11
C VAL A 81 -6.34 -9.39 12.86
N PHE A 82 -7.11 -8.38 13.26
CA PHE A 82 -8.45 -8.62 13.80
C PHE A 82 -9.31 -7.36 13.76
N ARG A 83 -10.63 -7.57 13.68
CA ARG A 83 -11.64 -6.52 13.84
C ARG A 83 -12.26 -6.58 15.23
N SER A 84 -12.19 -5.44 15.93
CA SER A 84 -12.79 -5.22 17.25
C SER A 84 -14.00 -4.27 17.15
N GLY A 85 -14.63 -3.92 18.28
CA GLY A 85 -15.59 -2.82 18.34
C GLY A 85 -17.06 -3.22 18.41
N LYS A 86 -17.39 -4.51 18.30
CA LYS A 86 -18.75 -5.04 18.50
C LYS A 86 -18.73 -6.11 19.60
N SER A 87 -19.73 -6.09 20.47
CA SER A 87 -20.01 -7.23 21.35
C SER A 87 -21.00 -8.15 20.65
N GLN A 88 -20.69 -9.44 20.61
CA GLN A 88 -21.46 -10.44 19.87
C GLN A 88 -21.48 -11.72 20.70
N GLY A 89 -22.63 -12.39 20.74
CA GLY A 89 -22.69 -13.79 21.19
C GLY A 89 -21.93 -14.67 20.21
N ILE A 90 -21.28 -15.70 20.74
CA ILE A 90 -20.63 -16.77 19.97
C ILE A 90 -21.64 -17.91 20.00
N ILE A 91 -22.13 -18.28 18.83
CA ILE A 91 -23.09 -19.36 18.65
C ILE A 91 -22.34 -20.57 18.11
N ASP A 92 -22.58 -21.72 18.70
CA ASP A 92 -22.13 -23.00 18.17
C ASP A 92 -22.94 -23.34 16.91
N GLY A 93 -22.24 -23.63 15.81
CA GLY A 93 -22.86 -23.84 14.50
C GLY A 93 -23.70 -25.11 14.40
N GLU A 94 -23.41 -26.12 15.23
CA GLU A 94 -24.11 -27.41 15.21
C GLU A 94 -25.35 -27.39 16.11
N THR A 95 -25.24 -26.77 17.29
CA THR A 95 -26.29 -26.78 18.32
C THR A 95 -27.14 -25.50 18.33
N ILE A 96 -26.65 -24.41 17.72
CA ILE A 96 -27.27 -23.06 17.72
C ILE A 96 -27.30 -22.43 19.14
N GLU A 97 -26.64 -23.05 20.12
CA GLU A 97 -26.57 -22.52 21.48
C GLU A 97 -25.49 -21.42 21.62
N GLU A 98 -25.74 -20.42 22.47
CA GLU A 98 -24.73 -19.40 22.80
C GLU A 98 -23.67 -20.01 23.73
N VAL A 99 -22.48 -20.23 23.20
CA VAL A 99 -21.34 -20.83 23.93
C VAL A 99 -20.40 -19.78 24.54
N GLY A 100 -20.60 -18.50 24.24
CA GLY A 100 -19.80 -17.43 24.83
C GLY A 100 -20.11 -16.06 24.27
N ARG A 101 -19.36 -15.05 24.70
CA ARG A 101 -19.56 -13.67 24.26
C ARG A 101 -18.25 -12.95 23.99
N LYS A 102 -18.09 -12.48 22.75
CA LYS A 102 -17.01 -11.58 22.33
C LYS A 102 -17.25 -10.19 22.94
N LYS A 103 -16.27 -9.71 23.72
CA LYS A 103 -16.25 -8.34 24.26
C LYS A 103 -15.87 -7.34 23.15
N ARG A 104 -16.24 -6.08 23.33
CA ARG A 104 -15.95 -5.00 22.38
C ARG A 104 -14.45 -4.82 22.08
N THR A 105 -13.58 -5.16 23.02
CA THR A 105 -12.12 -5.09 22.87
C THR A 105 -11.50 -6.31 22.20
N GLN A 106 -12.28 -7.38 22.03
CA GLN A 106 -11.82 -8.63 21.44
C GLN A 106 -12.09 -8.63 19.92
N GLY A 107 -11.24 -9.35 19.20
CA GLY A 107 -11.38 -9.65 17.78
C GLY A 107 -11.26 -11.15 17.56
N LEU A 108 -11.67 -11.62 16.38
CA LEU A 108 -11.34 -12.98 15.96
C LEU A 108 -9.89 -12.99 15.51
N ASP A 109 -9.15 -14.01 15.93
CA ASP A 109 -7.78 -14.17 15.47
C ASP A 109 -7.77 -14.50 13.98
N ASN A 110 -6.87 -13.87 13.24
CA ASN A 110 -6.73 -14.06 11.81
C ASN A 110 -5.27 -13.82 11.41
N VAL A 111 -4.66 -14.84 10.82
CA VAL A 111 -3.28 -14.81 10.33
C VAL A 111 -3.32 -14.79 8.81
N ILE A 112 -2.70 -13.77 8.23
CA ILE A 112 -2.74 -13.50 6.79
C ILE A 112 -1.32 -13.65 6.25
N GLN A 113 -1.14 -14.55 5.30
CA GLN A 113 0.15 -14.83 4.70
C GLN A 113 0.51 -13.79 3.62
N PHE A 114 1.80 -13.48 3.48
CA PHE A 114 2.30 -12.62 2.42
C PHE A 114 3.66 -13.07 1.88
N ILE A 115 3.93 -12.75 0.62
CA ILE A 115 5.26 -12.88 0.01
C ILE A 115 5.70 -11.57 -0.64
N ILE A 116 7.01 -11.36 -0.68
CA ILE A 116 7.64 -10.21 -1.34
C ILE A 116 8.68 -10.70 -2.33
N HIS A 117 8.52 -10.37 -3.61
CA HIS A 117 9.54 -10.63 -4.62
C HIS A 117 10.71 -9.65 -4.46
N LYS A 118 11.92 -10.18 -4.24
CA LYS A 118 13.12 -9.41 -3.86
C LYS A 118 13.69 -8.52 -4.95
N THR A 119 13.36 -8.77 -6.21
CA THR A 119 13.83 -7.94 -7.34
C THR A 119 12.82 -6.87 -7.79
N THR A 120 11.52 -7.16 -7.71
CA THR A 120 10.48 -6.30 -8.31
C THR A 120 9.73 -5.46 -7.27
N GLY A 121 9.74 -5.87 -6.00
CA GLY A 121 8.92 -5.26 -4.97
C GLY A 121 7.45 -5.67 -5.03
N LEU A 122 7.10 -6.67 -5.83
CA LEU A 122 5.77 -7.27 -5.83
C LEU A 122 5.50 -7.89 -4.45
N LEU A 123 4.48 -7.38 -3.78
CA LEU A 123 3.92 -7.92 -2.55
C LEU A 123 2.60 -8.62 -2.90
N LEU A 124 2.52 -9.94 -2.70
CA LEU A 124 1.24 -10.64 -2.69
C LEU A 124 0.84 -10.89 -1.25
N ILE A 125 -0.37 -10.53 -0.88
CA ILE A 125 -0.92 -10.75 0.45
C ILE A 125 -2.25 -11.47 0.31
N GLU A 126 -2.46 -12.50 1.12
CA GLU A 126 -3.74 -13.18 1.24
C GLU A 126 -4.84 -12.18 1.62
N ARG A 127 -6.00 -12.31 0.99
CA ARG A 127 -7.17 -11.52 1.30
C ARG A 127 -8.01 -12.26 2.33
N ASP A 128 -8.17 -11.66 3.50
CA ASP A 128 -9.05 -12.24 4.50
C ASP A 128 -10.54 -12.10 4.14
N PHE A 129 -11.34 -13.05 4.63
CA PHE A 129 -12.79 -13.06 4.47
C PHE A 129 -13.46 -11.79 5.01
N GLU A 130 -12.99 -11.28 6.16
CA GLU A 130 -13.51 -10.04 6.77
C GLU A 130 -13.04 -8.75 6.07
N LYS A 131 -12.15 -8.88 5.07
CA LYS A 131 -11.54 -7.79 4.29
C LYS A 131 -10.94 -6.72 5.21
N ILE A 132 -10.27 -7.16 6.26
CA ILE A 132 -9.58 -6.33 7.24
C ILE A 132 -8.35 -5.69 6.58
N ILE A 133 -7.57 -6.47 5.83
CA ILE A 133 -6.39 -5.96 5.12
C ILE A 133 -6.83 -5.09 3.94
N ASN A 134 -6.24 -3.90 3.89
CA ASN A 134 -6.33 -2.96 2.78
C ASN A 134 -5.06 -2.09 2.77
N ILE A 135 -4.86 -1.35 1.68
CA ILE A 135 -3.66 -0.55 1.49
C ILE A 135 -3.45 0.49 2.59
N LYS A 136 -4.53 1.08 3.12
CA LYS A 136 -4.45 2.08 4.18
C LYS A 136 -3.95 1.48 5.48
N LEU A 137 -4.39 0.27 5.82
CA LEU A 137 -3.95 -0.44 7.01
C LEU A 137 -2.46 -0.82 6.91
N ILE A 138 -2.01 -1.32 5.75
CA ILE A 138 -0.61 -1.65 5.49
C ILE A 138 0.26 -0.38 5.55
N ASN A 139 -0.13 0.69 4.85
CA ASN A 139 0.60 1.97 4.88
C ASN A 139 0.64 2.56 6.29
N SER A 140 -0.45 2.47 7.06
CA SER A 140 -0.46 2.89 8.47
C SER A 140 0.49 2.07 9.34
N PHE A 141 0.55 0.75 9.10
CA PHE A 141 1.46 -0.16 9.79
C PHE A 141 2.92 0.23 9.54
N VAL A 142 3.31 0.34 8.27
CA VAL A 142 4.65 0.74 7.86
C VAL A 142 5.00 2.14 8.38
N TYR A 143 4.09 3.11 8.23
CA TYR A 143 4.32 4.49 8.62
C TYR A 143 4.62 4.64 10.11
N ARG A 144 3.84 3.98 10.99
CA ARG A 144 4.04 4.07 12.44
C ARG A 144 5.30 3.34 12.90
N ASN A 145 5.64 2.23 12.24
CA ASN A 145 6.72 1.36 12.66
C ASN A 145 8.09 1.72 12.07
N LYS A 146 8.16 2.57 11.04
CA LYS A 146 9.44 3.06 10.51
C LYS A 146 10.33 3.77 11.55
N LYS A 147 9.75 4.23 12.67
CA LYS A 147 10.53 4.79 13.80
C LYS A 147 11.62 3.83 14.31
N TYR A 148 11.42 2.52 14.20
CA TYR A 148 12.36 1.51 14.67
C TYR A 148 13.61 1.39 13.79
N VAL A 149 13.53 1.80 12.51
CA VAL A 149 14.68 1.82 11.59
C VAL A 149 15.37 3.19 11.50
N LYS A 150 15.00 4.15 12.35
CA LYS A 150 15.57 5.51 12.32
C LYS A 150 17.10 5.52 12.48
N LYS A 151 17.65 4.65 13.34
CA LYS A 151 19.11 4.55 13.55
C LYS A 151 19.80 4.01 12.30
N TRP A 152 19.24 2.96 11.70
CA TRP A 152 19.75 2.38 10.47
C TRP A 152 19.75 3.40 9.31
N VAL A 153 18.66 4.15 9.12
CA VAL A 153 18.58 5.22 8.10
C VAL A 153 19.67 6.28 8.30
N LYS A 154 19.92 6.71 9.55
CA LYS A 154 21.01 7.66 9.84
C LYS A 154 22.38 7.11 9.45
N ASN A 155 22.65 5.83 9.76
CA ASN A 155 23.90 5.18 9.40
C ASN A 155 24.04 5.02 7.88
N TYR A 156 22.98 4.59 7.21
CA TYR A 156 22.93 4.51 5.75
C TYR A 156 23.26 5.87 5.12
N ASN A 157 22.60 6.94 5.54
CA ASN A 157 22.85 8.27 4.98
C ASN A 157 24.29 8.72 5.24
N LYS A 158 24.85 8.42 6.42
CA LYS A 158 26.26 8.73 6.73
C LYS A 158 27.25 7.99 5.83
N LEU A 159 26.99 6.72 5.51
CA LEU A 159 27.85 5.90 4.64
C LEU A 159 27.77 6.28 3.16
N ASN A 160 26.67 6.93 2.75
CA ASN A 160 26.38 7.27 1.36
C ASN A 160 26.43 8.78 1.07
N LEU A 161 26.95 9.56 2.02
CA LEU A 161 27.37 10.94 1.82
C LEU A 161 28.77 10.93 1.20
N THR A 162 28.88 11.20 -0.09
CA THR A 162 30.19 11.37 -0.75
C THR A 162 30.77 12.75 -0.42
N SER A 163 32.08 12.93 -0.61
CA SER A 163 32.78 14.15 -0.17
C SER A 163 32.16 15.43 -0.75
N ILE A 164 32.29 16.53 -0.01
CA ILE A 164 31.79 17.88 -0.39
C ILE A 164 32.24 18.28 -1.80
N ALA A 165 33.39 17.78 -2.27
CA ALA A 165 33.94 18.08 -3.59
C ALA A 165 33.12 17.48 -4.74
N GLU A 166 32.48 16.33 -4.55
CA GLU A 166 31.79 15.61 -5.63
C GLU A 166 30.30 15.96 -5.72
N LYS A 167 29.76 16.69 -4.74
CA LYS A 167 28.33 17.06 -4.62
C LYS A 167 27.37 15.91 -4.98
N THR A 168 27.79 14.69 -4.65
CA THR A 168 27.09 13.46 -5.00
C THR A 168 26.73 12.77 -3.69
N PHE A 169 25.48 12.37 -3.55
CA PHE A 169 25.00 11.67 -2.36
C PHE A 169 23.79 10.83 -2.72
N ILE A 170 23.52 9.81 -1.91
CA ILE A 170 22.23 9.13 -1.91
C ILE A 170 21.74 8.97 -0.48
N GLU A 171 20.52 9.40 -0.22
CA GLU A 171 19.92 9.37 1.10
C GLU A 171 18.51 8.78 1.07
N ILE A 172 18.16 8.18 2.20
CA ILE A 172 16.81 7.73 2.52
C ILE A 172 16.22 8.75 3.48
N LYS A 173 15.05 9.29 3.13
CA LYS A 173 14.25 10.09 4.07
C LYS A 173 13.30 9.17 4.82
N LEU A 174 13.36 9.23 6.15
CA LEU A 174 12.50 8.40 7.00
C LEU A 174 11.00 8.59 6.71
N ARG A 175 10.60 9.78 6.24
CA ARG A 175 9.21 10.06 5.89
C ARG A 175 8.71 9.16 4.77
N THR A 176 9.49 8.99 3.71
CA THR A 176 9.18 8.22 2.49
C THR A 176 9.94 6.89 2.49
N PHE A 177 10.09 6.28 3.67
CA PHE A 177 10.89 5.06 3.82
C PHE A 177 10.32 3.89 3.01
N LEU A 178 9.00 3.77 2.92
CA LEU A 178 8.37 2.71 2.15
C LEU A 178 6.98 3.19 1.78
N ASN A 179 6.65 3.05 0.49
CA ASN A 179 5.32 3.29 -0.04
C ASN A 179 4.77 1.94 -0.53
N VAL A 180 3.53 1.63 -0.15
CA VAL A 180 2.79 0.50 -0.69
C VAL A 180 1.75 1.04 -1.66
N CYS A 181 1.84 0.62 -2.91
CA CYS A 181 0.96 1.01 -4.00
C CYS A 181 0.12 -0.21 -4.44
N PRO A 182 -1.13 -0.02 -4.86
CA PRO A 182 -1.90 -1.14 -5.41
C PRO A 182 -1.24 -1.59 -6.72
N LEU A 183 -1.15 -2.90 -6.95
CA LEU A 183 -0.84 -3.39 -8.27
C LEU A 183 -2.10 -3.19 -9.13
N PRO A 184 -2.07 -2.43 -10.22
CA PRO A 184 -3.27 -2.20 -11.02
C PRO A 184 -3.74 -3.49 -11.70
N ASN A 185 -5.03 -3.85 -11.58
CA ASN A 185 -5.62 -4.94 -12.36
C ASN A 185 -5.73 -4.60 -13.86
N VAL A 186 -6.05 -3.33 -14.07
CA VAL A 186 -6.00 -2.50 -15.27
C VAL A 186 -5.52 -1.14 -14.74
N GLU A 187 -4.89 -0.26 -15.53
CA GLU A 187 -4.59 1.09 -15.03
C GLU A 187 -5.87 1.64 -14.39
N PHE A 188 -5.83 2.13 -13.15
CA PHE A 188 -7.02 2.69 -12.46
C PHE A 188 -7.83 3.65 -13.35
N ILE A 189 -7.11 4.30 -14.26
CA ILE A 189 -7.56 5.16 -15.33
C ILE A 189 -8.49 4.45 -16.32
N ASP A 190 -8.21 3.21 -16.71
CA ASP A 190 -9.00 2.42 -17.65
C ASP A 190 -10.31 1.91 -17.06
N GLU A 191 -10.35 1.63 -15.75
CA GLU A 191 -11.61 1.30 -15.06
C GLU A 191 -12.64 2.45 -15.09
N LEU A 192 -12.22 3.67 -15.44
CA LEU A 192 -13.12 4.79 -15.70
C LEU A 192 -14.01 4.57 -16.93
N ASP A 193 -13.60 3.73 -17.89
CA ASP A 193 -14.43 3.42 -19.06
C ASP A 193 -15.69 2.62 -18.69
N ASN A 194 -15.68 1.98 -17.52
CA ASN A 194 -16.85 1.28 -16.98
C ASN A 194 -17.89 2.22 -16.35
N PHE A 195 -17.61 3.53 -16.31
CA PHE A 195 -18.54 4.55 -15.85
C PHE A 195 -19.33 5.13 -17.02
N LEU A 196 -20.66 5.10 -16.88
CA LEU A 196 -21.53 5.90 -17.73
C LEU A 196 -21.30 7.39 -17.45
N ARG A 197 -21.18 7.75 -16.17
CA ARG A 197 -20.96 9.12 -15.70
C ARG A 197 -20.18 9.12 -14.39
N ILE A 198 -19.17 9.97 -14.29
CA ILE A 198 -18.44 10.19 -13.04
C ILE A 198 -19.01 11.44 -12.36
N LYS A 199 -19.43 11.29 -11.10
CA LYS A 199 -20.11 12.34 -10.33
C LYS A 199 -19.16 13.05 -9.36
N LYS A 200 -18.16 12.33 -8.86
CA LYS A 200 -17.26 12.84 -7.83
C LYS A 200 -15.86 12.24 -7.94
N PHE A 201 -14.86 13.09 -7.75
CA PHE A 201 -13.49 12.67 -7.42
C PHE A 201 -13.17 13.13 -6.01
N LYS A 202 -12.47 12.30 -5.24
CA LYS A 202 -11.91 12.68 -3.96
C LYS A 202 -10.43 12.33 -3.97
N ILE A 203 -9.59 13.34 -3.91
CA ILE A 203 -8.14 13.20 -3.83
C ILE A 203 -7.73 13.53 -2.42
N ILE A 204 -7.02 12.61 -1.77
CA ILE A 204 -6.49 12.81 -0.43
C ILE A 204 -4.99 13.10 -0.56
N ILE A 205 -4.58 14.24 0.00
CA ILE A 205 -3.20 14.73 0.04
C ILE A 205 -2.82 14.90 1.52
N GLU A 206 -1.84 14.12 1.97
CA GLU A 206 -1.24 14.20 3.29
C GLU A 206 0.05 15.04 3.20
N SER A 207 -0.08 16.34 3.44
CA SER A 207 1.07 17.24 3.53
C SER A 207 1.32 17.65 5.00
N PRO A 208 2.50 17.33 5.58
CA PRO A 208 2.93 17.83 6.87
C PRO A 208 3.78 19.10 6.74
N VAL A 209 3.54 19.96 5.73
CA VAL A 209 4.39 21.14 5.47
C VAL A 209 3.65 22.44 5.77
N GLU A 210 4.39 23.40 6.34
CA GLU A 210 4.00 24.77 6.68
C GLU A 210 3.24 25.50 5.55
N GLU A 211 2.32 26.38 5.96
CA GLU A 211 1.36 27.17 5.15
C GLU A 211 1.81 27.60 3.75
N ASN A 212 3.08 27.99 3.58
CA ASN A 212 3.58 28.54 2.33
C ASN A 212 3.85 27.51 1.22
N SER A 213 4.22 26.28 1.55
CA SER A 213 4.37 25.22 0.52
C SER A 213 3.00 24.74 0.03
N MET A 214 1.99 24.76 0.90
CA MET A 214 0.63 24.36 0.59
C MET A 214 -0.07 25.34 -0.34
N LYS A 215 0.17 26.65 -0.19
CA LYS A 215 -0.36 27.66 -1.10
C LYS A 215 0.07 27.37 -2.54
N ASN A 216 1.31 26.94 -2.76
CA ASN A 216 1.79 26.56 -4.08
C ASN A 216 1.21 25.23 -4.58
N THR A 217 1.06 24.20 -3.74
CA THR A 217 0.45 22.93 -4.14
C THR A 217 -1.04 23.09 -4.46
N LEU A 218 -1.80 23.83 -3.64
CA LEU A 218 -3.20 24.17 -3.86
C LEU A 218 -3.38 25.07 -5.09
N VAL A 219 -2.49 26.06 -5.31
CA VAL A 219 -2.50 26.91 -6.52
C VAL A 219 -2.15 26.10 -7.77
N THR A 220 -1.25 25.14 -7.69
CA THR A 220 -0.95 24.24 -8.83
C THR A 220 -2.13 23.31 -9.13
N LEU A 221 -2.80 22.78 -8.10
CA LEU A 221 -4.01 21.95 -8.24
C LEU A 221 -5.23 22.77 -8.70
N SER A 222 -5.37 24.02 -8.25
CA SER A 222 -6.44 24.93 -8.69
C SER A 222 -6.19 25.46 -10.11
N LYS A 223 -4.93 25.65 -10.52
CA LYS A 223 -4.59 25.92 -11.94
C LYS A 223 -4.90 24.74 -12.86
N LEU A 224 -4.90 23.51 -12.37
CA LEU A 224 -5.28 22.31 -13.13
C LEU A 224 -6.80 22.14 -13.27
N VAL A 225 -7.62 22.82 -12.45
CA VAL A 225 -9.09 22.70 -12.45
C VAL A 225 -9.74 24.08 -12.34
N LYS A 226 -10.36 24.53 -13.43
CA LYS A 226 -10.94 25.88 -13.58
C LYS A 226 -12.07 26.28 -12.62
N ASN A 227 -12.44 25.49 -11.61
CA ASN A 227 -13.56 25.79 -10.71
C ASN A 227 -13.09 25.79 -9.25
N GLU A 228 -12.86 26.98 -8.69
CA GLU A 228 -12.61 27.22 -7.27
C GLU A 228 -13.96 27.53 -6.57
N GLU A 229 -14.51 26.59 -5.79
CA GLU A 229 -15.64 26.92 -4.92
C GLU A 229 -15.53 26.47 -3.45
N ASN A 230 -14.49 25.76 -3.03
CA ASN A 230 -14.39 25.35 -1.62
C ASN A 230 -12.98 25.55 -1.06
N LYS A 231 -12.79 26.66 -0.34
CA LYS A 231 -11.62 26.87 0.53
C LYS A 231 -11.89 26.23 1.90
N PRO A 232 -11.09 25.27 2.36
CA PRO A 232 -11.28 24.68 3.68
C PRO A 232 -10.75 25.60 4.79
N GLU A 233 -11.57 25.82 5.83
CA GLU A 233 -11.20 26.48 7.09
C GLU A 233 -10.68 25.47 8.13
N ASN A 234 -9.70 25.94 8.92
CA ASN A 234 -9.13 25.41 10.17
C ASN A 234 -8.00 24.36 10.15
N MET A 235 -6.98 24.69 10.97
CA MET A 235 -5.67 24.06 11.10
C MET A 235 -5.58 23.02 12.21
N GLY A 236 -4.99 21.87 11.88
CA GLY A 236 -4.52 20.82 12.77
C GLY A 236 -4.23 19.56 11.94
N GLN A 237 -3.01 19.00 12.02
CA GLN A 237 -2.48 17.88 11.19
C GLN A 237 -3.33 17.55 9.96
N THR A 238 -3.18 18.38 8.93
CA THR A 238 -4.20 18.51 7.91
C THR A 238 -4.13 17.38 6.88
N HIS A 239 -5.09 16.47 6.95
CA HIS A 239 -5.46 15.66 5.81
C HIS A 239 -6.25 16.58 4.85
N TYR A 240 -5.72 16.87 3.67
CA TYR A 240 -6.47 17.62 2.66
C TYR A 240 -7.21 16.63 1.79
N ALA A 241 -8.54 16.61 1.87
CA ALA A 241 -9.37 15.97 0.87
C ALA A 241 -9.82 17.05 -0.12
N VAL A 242 -9.28 17.02 -1.33
CA VAL A 242 -9.84 17.79 -2.43
C VAL A 242 -10.98 16.97 -3.03
N GLU A 243 -12.20 17.31 -2.66
CA GLU A 243 -13.41 16.72 -3.22
C GLU A 243 -13.89 17.58 -4.39
N TYR A 244 -13.83 17.00 -5.59
CA TYR A 244 -14.44 17.56 -6.78
C TYR A 244 -15.83 16.99 -6.92
N ILE A 245 -16.82 17.76 -6.50
CA ILE A 245 -18.23 17.46 -6.69
C ILE A 245 -18.65 18.15 -7.98
N MET A 246 -19.05 17.37 -8.98
CA MET A 246 -19.52 17.93 -10.24
C MET A 246 -21.02 18.16 -10.14
N ASP A 247 -21.40 19.28 -9.52
CA ASP A 247 -22.78 19.72 -9.54
C ASP A 247 -22.92 20.94 -10.43
N GLU A 248 -23.57 20.74 -11.57
CA GLU A 248 -24.56 21.65 -12.11
C GLU A 248 -25.29 20.89 -13.24
N ARG A 249 -26.50 20.41 -12.95
CA ARG A 249 -27.47 19.82 -13.91
C ARG A 249 -27.16 18.43 -14.47
N GLY A 250 -26.56 17.55 -13.66
CA GLY A 250 -26.62 16.09 -13.89
C GLY A 250 -25.81 15.52 -15.07
N LYS A 251 -24.93 16.32 -15.68
CA LYS A 251 -24.00 15.86 -16.71
C LYS A 251 -22.63 15.63 -16.08
N GLY A 252 -22.46 14.50 -15.39
CA GLY A 252 -21.16 14.06 -14.88
C GLY A 252 -20.09 14.02 -15.99
N LEU A 253 -18.83 13.90 -15.59
CA LEU A 253 -17.71 13.92 -16.54
C LEU A 253 -17.67 12.62 -17.37
N ASP A 254 -17.37 12.74 -18.66
CA ASP A 254 -17.09 11.58 -19.52
C ASP A 254 -15.75 10.92 -19.15
N SER A 255 -15.62 9.61 -19.41
CA SER A 255 -14.44 8.83 -19.00
C SER A 255 -13.14 9.41 -19.58
N LYS A 256 -13.15 9.94 -20.81
CA LYS A 256 -11.96 10.50 -21.47
C LYS A 256 -11.41 11.74 -20.75
N LYS A 257 -12.27 12.67 -20.35
CA LYS A 257 -11.85 13.85 -19.58
C LYS A 257 -11.36 13.46 -18.18
N ALA A 258 -11.96 12.43 -17.59
CA ALA A 258 -11.59 11.92 -16.27
C ALA A 258 -10.21 11.26 -16.30
N LYS A 259 -9.93 10.46 -17.34
CA LYS A 259 -8.61 9.89 -17.60
C LYS A 259 -7.56 10.98 -17.71
N ARG A 260 -7.79 12.04 -18.50
CA ARG A 260 -6.84 13.15 -18.66
C ARG A 260 -6.59 13.89 -17.34
N PHE A 261 -7.64 14.14 -16.57
CA PHE A 261 -7.53 14.76 -15.25
C PHE A 261 -6.67 13.92 -14.30
N LEU A 262 -6.96 12.62 -14.21
CA LEU A 262 -6.20 11.71 -13.37
C LEU A 262 -4.75 11.57 -13.86
N LYS A 263 -4.47 11.43 -15.16
CA LYS A 263 -3.10 11.41 -15.68
C LYS A 263 -2.29 12.63 -15.23
N ASN A 264 -2.88 13.82 -15.24
CA ASN A 264 -2.21 15.03 -14.77
C ASN A 264 -1.93 15.01 -13.26
N ILE A 265 -2.81 14.41 -12.45
CA ILE A 265 -2.61 14.22 -11.01
C ILE A 265 -1.55 13.16 -10.74
N TYR A 266 -1.62 12.01 -11.42
CA TYR A 266 -0.63 10.93 -11.35
C TYR A 266 0.78 11.47 -11.63
N SER A 267 0.95 12.25 -12.68
CA SER A 267 2.24 12.89 -13.03
C SER A 267 2.76 13.92 -12.02
N SER A 268 1.94 14.36 -11.06
CA SER A 268 2.35 15.37 -10.07
C SER A 268 3.01 14.79 -8.82
N ASN A 269 2.93 13.47 -8.59
CA ASN A 269 3.48 12.77 -7.43
C ASN A 269 3.05 13.35 -6.05
N MET A 270 1.92 14.07 -5.97
CA MET A 270 1.49 14.81 -4.77
C MET A 270 0.21 14.27 -4.11
N TYR A 271 -0.16 13.01 -4.28
CA TYR A 271 -1.38 12.45 -3.70
C TYR A 271 -1.13 11.08 -3.05
N ASP A 272 -1.88 10.80 -1.99
CA ASP A 272 -1.77 9.54 -1.23
C ASP A 272 -2.95 8.59 -1.52
N ASN A 273 -4.09 9.14 -1.95
CA ASN A 273 -5.27 8.33 -2.29
C ASN A 273 -6.19 9.05 -3.28
N ILE A 274 -6.81 8.29 -4.20
CA ILE A 274 -7.84 8.79 -5.11
C ILE A 274 -9.06 7.90 -5.03
N GLN A 275 -10.22 8.48 -4.78
CA GLN A 275 -11.51 7.80 -4.83
C GLN A 275 -12.36 8.42 -5.95
N VAL A 276 -13.02 7.58 -6.72
CA VAL A 276 -13.93 8.01 -7.79
C VAL A 276 -15.29 7.41 -7.52
N GLU A 277 -16.31 8.25 -7.55
CA GLU A 277 -17.69 7.82 -7.40
C GLU A 277 -18.48 8.26 -8.63
N GLY A 278 -19.32 7.35 -9.11
CA GLY A 278 -20.17 7.60 -10.26
C GLY A 278 -21.17 6.49 -10.50
N GLN A 279 -21.74 6.52 -11.69
CA GLN A 279 -22.71 5.54 -12.14
C GLN A 279 -22.06 4.67 -13.22
N SER A 280 -22.10 3.35 -13.02
CA SER A 280 -21.61 2.37 -14.01
C SER A 280 -22.56 2.26 -15.21
N LEU A 281 -22.09 1.57 -16.26
CA LEU A 281 -22.88 1.33 -17.49
C LEU A 281 -24.22 0.60 -17.22
N ASP A 282 -24.28 -0.25 -16.20
CA ASP A 282 -25.49 -0.93 -15.72
C ASP A 282 -26.39 -0.04 -14.83
N LYS A 283 -26.11 1.27 -14.77
CA LYS A 283 -26.83 2.28 -13.99
C LYS A 283 -26.75 2.12 -12.46
N LYS A 284 -25.93 1.21 -11.93
CA LYS A 284 -25.68 1.11 -10.49
C LYS A 284 -24.67 2.16 -10.03
N GLN A 285 -24.68 2.48 -8.74
CA GLN A 285 -23.66 3.34 -8.15
C GLN A 285 -22.37 2.52 -7.98
N LYS A 286 -21.26 3.01 -8.53
CA LYS A 286 -19.95 2.36 -8.47
C LYS A 286 -18.97 3.31 -7.78
N TYR A 287 -18.19 2.73 -6.87
CA TYR A 287 -17.11 3.40 -6.16
C TYR A 287 -15.81 2.72 -6.57
N LEU A 288 -14.89 3.49 -7.12
CA LEU A 288 -13.52 3.05 -7.33
C LEU A 288 -12.62 3.65 -6.26
N THR A 289 -11.84 2.78 -5.64
CA THR A 289 -10.72 3.12 -4.78
C THR A 289 -9.49 2.37 -5.30
N PRO A 290 -8.27 2.73 -4.84
CA PRO A 290 -7.06 1.99 -5.19
C PRO A 290 -7.21 0.51 -4.79
N ASP A 291 -7.83 0.24 -3.64
CA ASP A 291 -8.15 -1.12 -3.16
C ASP A 291 -9.13 -1.87 -4.09
N SER A 292 -10.12 -1.19 -4.68
CA SER A 292 -11.11 -1.87 -5.53
C SER A 292 -10.56 -2.29 -6.90
N VAL A 293 -9.53 -1.57 -7.40
CA VAL A 293 -8.87 -1.86 -8.68
C VAL A 293 -7.57 -2.65 -8.51
N THR A 294 -7.22 -3.00 -7.27
CA THR A 294 -6.04 -3.79 -6.98
C THR A 294 -6.14 -5.16 -7.67
N LYS A 295 -5.06 -5.59 -8.33
CA LYS A 295 -4.94 -6.87 -9.01
C LYS A 295 -5.19 -7.98 -8.00
N ARG A 296 -6.00 -8.95 -8.42
CA ARG A 296 -6.33 -10.13 -7.64
C ARG A 296 -5.72 -11.35 -8.31
N PHE A 297 -5.20 -12.23 -7.48
CA PHE A 297 -4.77 -13.56 -7.87
C PHE A 297 -5.61 -14.57 -7.11
N TYR A 298 -5.66 -15.79 -7.63
CA TYR A 298 -6.41 -16.87 -7.04
C TYR A 298 -5.51 -18.10 -6.98
N ILE A 299 -5.49 -18.75 -5.82
CA ILE A 299 -4.82 -20.02 -5.60
C ILE A 299 -5.80 -20.98 -4.94
N GLU A 300 -5.62 -22.28 -5.18
CA GLU A 300 -6.43 -23.33 -4.56
C GLU A 300 -5.51 -24.13 -3.65
N SER A 301 -5.91 -24.31 -2.39
CA SER A 301 -5.12 -25.03 -1.39
C SER A 301 -6.02 -25.86 -0.49
N GLU A 302 -5.46 -26.93 0.07
CA GLU A 302 -6.14 -27.74 1.07
C GLU A 302 -6.23 -26.98 2.40
N VAL A 303 -7.39 -27.02 3.04
CA VAL A 303 -7.63 -26.36 4.32
C VAL A 303 -7.99 -27.32 5.44
N ASP A 304 -7.64 -26.91 6.67
CA ASP A 304 -8.04 -27.56 7.90
C ASP A 304 -9.49 -27.24 8.27
N ILE A 305 -9.92 -27.70 9.45
CA ILE A 305 -11.29 -27.47 9.95
C ILE A 305 -11.59 -26.00 10.25
N ASP A 306 -10.56 -25.18 10.43
CA ASP A 306 -10.66 -23.76 10.72
C ASP A 306 -10.57 -22.90 9.44
N GLY A 307 -10.40 -23.53 8.28
CA GLY A 307 -10.26 -22.87 6.98
C GLY A 307 -8.85 -22.33 6.73
N ASN A 308 -7.86 -22.70 7.54
CA ASN A 308 -6.46 -22.31 7.32
C ASN A 308 -5.77 -23.31 6.38
N PRO A 309 -4.76 -22.88 5.60
CA PRO A 309 -3.95 -23.80 4.81
C PRO A 309 -3.35 -24.92 5.67
N VAL A 310 -3.49 -26.17 5.23
CA VAL A 310 -2.95 -27.34 5.96
C VAL A 310 -1.41 -27.31 6.02
N ASP A 311 -0.78 -26.83 4.95
CA ASP A 311 0.68 -26.68 4.84
C ASP A 311 1.04 -25.29 4.32
N ASP A 312 1.51 -24.43 5.24
CA ASP A 312 2.01 -23.09 4.93
C ASP A 312 3.11 -23.12 3.84
N THR A 313 3.93 -24.18 3.78
CA THR A 313 5.00 -24.30 2.79
C THR A 313 4.43 -24.41 1.39
N ILE A 314 3.45 -25.31 1.19
CA ILE A 314 2.75 -25.49 -0.08
C ILE A 314 1.99 -24.21 -0.44
N PHE A 315 1.34 -23.58 0.54
CA PHE A 315 0.65 -22.32 0.33
C PHE A 315 1.58 -21.22 -0.20
N TYR A 316 2.76 -21.07 0.42
CA TYR A 316 3.78 -20.14 -0.05
C TYR A 316 4.29 -20.49 -1.44
N GLU A 317 4.50 -21.77 -1.77
CA GLU A 317 4.91 -22.19 -3.12
C GLU A 317 3.89 -21.79 -4.18
N LEU A 318 2.59 -21.94 -3.91
CA LEU A 318 1.51 -21.51 -4.80
C LEU A 318 1.48 -19.98 -4.97
N MET A 319 1.69 -19.22 -3.89
CA MET A 319 1.82 -17.76 -3.98
C MET A 319 3.03 -17.36 -4.84
N GLU A 320 4.17 -18.02 -4.66
CA GLU A 320 5.42 -17.76 -5.38
C GLU A 320 5.29 -18.09 -6.87
N GLU A 321 4.56 -19.15 -7.22
CA GLU A 321 4.22 -19.49 -8.61
C GLU A 321 3.42 -18.34 -9.26
N LYS A 322 2.36 -17.87 -8.62
CA LYS A 322 1.55 -16.75 -9.13
C LYS A 322 2.35 -15.46 -9.28
N ALA A 323 3.22 -15.16 -8.32
CA ALA A 323 4.11 -14.01 -8.41
C ALA A 323 5.12 -14.15 -9.56
N THR A 324 5.62 -15.35 -9.82
CA THR A 324 6.55 -15.64 -10.91
C THR A 324 5.88 -15.53 -12.27
N GLU A 325 4.67 -16.06 -12.42
CA GLU A 325 3.82 -15.94 -13.62
C GLU A 325 3.61 -14.45 -13.97
N TYR A 326 3.13 -13.67 -12.99
CA TYR A 326 2.93 -12.23 -13.16
C TYR A 326 4.25 -11.49 -13.49
N GLY A 327 5.33 -11.89 -12.80
CA GLY A 327 6.70 -11.46 -13.06
C GLY A 327 7.06 -11.54 -14.54
N ARG A 328 6.89 -12.72 -15.14
CA ARG A 328 7.27 -13.04 -16.53
C ARG A 328 6.56 -12.16 -17.54
N GLU A 329 5.29 -11.89 -17.31
CA GLU A 329 4.47 -11.10 -18.21
C GLU A 329 4.72 -9.60 -18.10
N ASN A 330 5.06 -9.09 -16.90
CA ASN A 330 4.99 -7.65 -16.61
C ASN A 330 6.33 -6.99 -16.24
N PHE A 331 7.31 -7.76 -15.76
CA PHE A 331 8.59 -7.21 -15.28
C PHE A 331 9.82 -7.74 -16.01
N PHE A 332 9.78 -8.96 -16.56
CA PHE A 332 10.93 -9.55 -17.25
C PHE A 332 11.05 -9.10 -18.73
N VAL A 333 10.05 -8.40 -19.29
CA VAL A 333 10.11 -7.80 -20.64
C VAL A 333 10.52 -6.32 -20.61
N GLU A 334 10.24 -5.59 -19.51
CA GLU A 334 10.67 -4.20 -19.32
C GLU A 334 11.25 -3.95 -17.91
N LYS A 335 12.58 -3.84 -17.85
CA LYS A 335 13.39 -3.21 -16.79
C LYS A 335 13.23 -3.79 -15.36
N GLU A 336 14.22 -4.57 -14.93
CA GLU A 336 14.55 -4.75 -13.50
C GLU A 336 14.57 -3.41 -12.77
N LYS A 337 13.76 -3.23 -11.73
CA LYS A 337 13.68 -1.99 -10.93
C LYS A 337 14.72 -1.94 -9.80
N CYS A 338 15.27 -3.09 -9.42
CA CYS A 338 16.24 -3.19 -8.33
C CYS A 338 17.56 -2.50 -8.71
N ASN A 339 18.09 -1.66 -7.83
CA ASN A 339 19.45 -1.12 -7.88
C ASN A 339 19.87 -0.34 -9.16
N LYS A 340 18.93 0.21 -9.94
CA LYS A 340 19.24 1.15 -11.04
C LYS A 340 19.55 2.56 -10.52
N PHE A 341 20.51 2.66 -9.61
CA PHE A 341 21.02 3.93 -9.16
C PHE A 341 22.35 4.22 -9.86
N PRO A 342 22.54 5.45 -10.37
CA PRO A 342 23.81 5.87 -10.99
C PRO A 342 24.95 6.05 -9.96
N ILE A 343 24.70 5.74 -8.69
CA ILE A 343 25.61 5.92 -7.57
C ILE A 343 25.75 4.58 -6.84
N LYS A 344 26.99 4.21 -6.51
CA LYS A 344 27.28 3.02 -5.70
C LYS A 344 26.68 3.19 -4.30
N ILE A 345 25.96 2.18 -3.83
CA ILE A 345 25.30 2.17 -2.52
C ILE A 345 26.09 1.30 -1.55
N ASN A 346 26.32 1.81 -0.35
CA ASN A 346 26.89 1.07 0.76
C ASN A 346 25.81 0.84 1.83
N TYR A 347 25.61 -0.40 2.25
CA TYR A 347 24.67 -0.71 3.32
C TYR A 347 25.38 -0.77 4.68
N PRO A 348 24.76 -0.28 5.77
CA PRO A 348 25.23 -0.55 7.13
C PRO A 348 25.25 -2.06 7.38
N GLU A 349 26.23 -2.55 8.14
CA GLU A 349 26.17 -3.90 8.72
C GLU A 349 24.94 -4.01 9.63
N GLY A 350 24.24 -5.15 9.52
CA GLY A 350 22.95 -5.45 10.15
C GLY A 350 23.07 -5.86 11.61
#